data_AF-A0A2E6RJR5-F1
#
_entry.id   AF-A0A2E6RJR5-F1
#
_cell.length_a   1.000
_cell.length_b   1.000
_cell.length_c   1.000
_cell.angle_alpha   90.00
_cell.angle_beta   90.00
_cell.angle_gamma   90.00
#
_symmetry.space_group_name_H-M   'P 1'
#
loop_
_entity.id
_entity.type
_entity.pdbx_description
1 polymer ?
#
loop_
_entity_poly.entity_id
_entity_poly.type
_entity_poly.pdbx_seq_one_letter_code
_entity_poly.pdbx_strand_id
1 'polypeptide(L)'
;MASVNKKFAVEKGLEVGDDALVVDADNNKTGIGKTNAKYGLDVATTANFDGIIAAGQVGIGSTQPTDNLDVVGDAKFGGKIKDNAGGAGTDGQVIISTGSGTGASWSTQAEIYTLASDANNSIQFKKASNGKFQGADNFVYDPTNKRVGIGSTLPEYLLQVA
;
A
#
# COMPACT_ATOMS: atom_id res chain seq x y z
N MET A 1 12.53 2.28 57.95
CA MET A 1 12.25 2.60 56.54
C MET A 1 13.17 3.73 56.13
N ALA A 2 14.26 3.43 55.42
CA ALA A 2 15.17 4.46 54.94
C ALA A 2 15.45 4.17 53.46
N SER A 3 14.71 4.82 52.58
CA SER A 3 15.15 4.99 51.19
C SER A 3 16.25 6.04 51.21
N VAL A 4 17.47 5.61 50.89
CA VAL A 4 18.63 6.49 50.78
C VAL A 4 19.07 6.49 49.32
N ASN A 5 18.31 7.18 48.46
CA ASN A 5 18.88 7.76 47.25
C ASN A 5 18.16 9.06 46.84
N LYS A 6 18.94 10.11 46.60
CA LYS A 6 18.52 11.51 46.45
C LYS A 6 17.94 11.80 45.06
N LYS A 7 16.76 11.22 44.76
CA LYS A 7 15.68 11.67 43.85
C LYS A 7 14.84 10.44 43.47
N PHE A 8 13.83 10.12 44.29
CA PHE A 8 12.79 9.09 44.09
C PHE A 8 13.24 7.68 43.63
N ALA A 9 13.19 6.68 44.53
CA ALA A 9 13.30 5.27 44.20
C ALA A 9 11.95 4.57 44.42
N VAL A 10 11.41 3.95 43.37
CA VAL A 10 10.20 3.10 43.40
C VAL A 10 10.64 1.71 42.97
N GLU A 11 10.62 0.75 43.90
CA GLU A 11 11.17 -0.60 43.68
C GLU A 11 10.20 -1.50 42.89
N LYS A 12 8.90 -1.19 42.93
CA LYS A 12 7.82 -1.76 42.10
C LYS A 12 6.70 -0.75 41.95
N GLY A 13 6.14 -0.61 40.75
CA GLY A 13 4.91 0.17 40.50
C GLY A 13 5.03 1.66 40.82
N LEU A 14 5.28 2.51 39.82
CA LEU A 14 4.94 3.93 39.96
C LEU A 14 3.50 4.11 39.44
N GLU A 15 2.59 4.41 40.36
CA GLU A 15 1.19 4.69 40.10
C GLU A 15 0.93 6.15 40.48
N VAL A 16 0.80 7.03 39.49
CA VAL A 16 0.47 8.44 39.72
C VAL A 16 -1.00 8.63 39.46
N GLY A 17 -1.82 8.21 40.44
CA GLY A 17 -3.26 8.02 40.27
C GLY A 17 -3.55 6.70 39.57
N ASP A 18 -4.51 5.96 40.12
CA ASP A 18 -4.59 4.50 39.93
C ASP A 18 -4.68 4.01 38.48
N ASP A 19 -5.16 4.88 37.59
CA ASP A 19 -5.27 4.59 36.16
C ASP A 19 -4.40 5.48 35.25
N ALA A 20 -3.80 6.58 35.74
CA ALA A 20 -3.25 7.61 34.85
C ALA A 20 -1.89 7.22 34.26
N LEU A 21 -0.95 6.77 35.09
CA LEU A 21 0.33 6.22 34.67
C LEU A 21 0.65 5.01 35.53
N VAL A 22 0.78 3.85 34.88
CA VAL A 22 1.07 2.57 35.51
C VAL A 22 2.35 2.02 34.92
N VAL A 23 3.40 1.90 35.74
CA VAL A 23 4.66 1.23 35.36
C VAL A 23 4.71 -0.16 35.99
N ASP A 24 4.48 -1.18 35.18
CA ASP A 24 4.60 -2.59 35.57
C ASP A 24 6.02 -3.08 35.28
N ALA A 25 6.88 -2.96 36.30
CA ALA A 25 8.27 -3.39 36.22
C ALA A 25 8.44 -4.92 36.15
N ASP A 26 7.46 -5.68 36.64
CA ASP A 26 7.54 -7.15 36.63
C ASP A 26 7.30 -7.69 35.19
N ASN A 27 6.47 -7.01 34.39
CA ASN A 27 6.18 -7.38 33.00
C ASN A 27 6.83 -6.47 31.94
N ASN A 28 7.64 -5.48 32.34
CA ASN A 28 8.25 -4.46 31.46
C ASN A 28 7.24 -3.69 30.61
N LYS A 29 6.17 -3.19 31.23
CA LYS A 29 5.11 -2.45 30.54
C LYS A 29 4.82 -1.11 31.18
N THR A 30 4.44 -0.17 30.34
CA THR A 30 3.92 1.13 30.76
C THR A 30 2.53 1.34 30.17
N GLY A 31 1.56 1.59 31.04
CA GLY A 31 0.21 1.99 30.65
C GLY A 31 -0.02 3.47 30.94
N ILE A 32 -0.60 4.20 29.99
CA ILE A 32 -1.10 5.57 30.19
C ILE A 32 -2.63 5.52 30.07
N GLY A 33 -3.34 5.83 31.16
CA GLY A 33 -4.80 5.66 31.23
C GLY A 33 -5.24 4.18 31.28
N LYS A 34 -4.32 3.24 31.54
CA LYS A 34 -4.55 1.80 31.37
C LYS A 34 -3.78 0.96 32.39
N THR A 35 -4.49 0.28 33.28
CA THR A 35 -3.91 -0.63 34.28
C THR A 35 -3.52 -2.00 33.74
N ASN A 36 -4.04 -2.40 32.57
CA ASN A 36 -3.80 -3.70 31.95
C ASN A 36 -3.11 -3.61 30.58
N ALA A 37 -1.95 -2.95 30.54
CA ALA A 37 -1.17 -2.83 29.32
C ALA A 37 -0.87 -4.21 28.68
N LYS A 38 -1.12 -4.32 27.38
CA LYS A 38 -0.85 -5.52 26.58
C LYS A 38 0.52 -5.46 25.92
N TYR A 39 0.90 -4.29 25.42
CA TYR A 39 2.21 -4.05 24.82
C TYR A 39 3.13 -3.29 25.78
N GLY A 40 4.40 -3.12 25.38
CA GLY A 40 5.38 -2.40 26.19
C GLY A 40 4.97 -0.97 26.52
N LEU A 41 4.22 -0.33 25.61
CA LEU A 41 3.50 0.92 25.85
C LEU A 41 2.07 0.77 25.32
N ASP A 42 1.09 0.91 26.21
CA ASP A 42 -0.31 1.09 25.83
C ASP A 42 -0.80 2.46 26.28
N VAL A 43 -1.50 3.15 25.40
CA VAL A 43 -2.22 4.39 25.71
C VAL A 43 -3.71 4.10 25.51
N ALA A 44 -4.53 4.31 26.54
CA ALA A 44 -5.97 4.00 26.47
C ALA A 44 -6.72 4.90 25.48
N THR A 45 -6.19 6.09 25.22
CA THR A 45 -6.74 7.10 24.30
C THR A 45 -5.77 7.34 23.13
N THR A 46 -5.92 8.47 22.44
CA THR A 46 -5.04 8.84 21.33
C THR A 46 -3.66 9.26 21.82
N ALA A 47 -2.62 8.58 21.33
CA ALA A 47 -1.26 9.08 21.41
C ALA A 47 -1.04 10.16 20.34
N ASN A 48 -0.61 11.36 20.75
CA ASN A 48 -0.20 12.42 19.83
C ASN A 48 1.33 12.42 19.68
N PHE A 49 1.82 12.36 18.45
CA PHE A 49 3.24 12.45 18.11
C PHE A 49 3.47 13.73 17.29
N ASP A 50 3.79 14.84 17.96
CA ASP A 50 4.01 16.17 17.34
C ASP A 50 5.39 16.30 16.66
N GLY A 51 5.87 15.23 16.03
CA GLY A 51 7.23 15.17 15.50
C GLY A 51 7.57 13.87 14.76
N ILE A 52 8.82 13.45 14.87
CA ILE A 52 9.33 12.26 14.18
C ILE A 52 8.97 11.00 14.99
N ILE A 53 8.37 10.03 14.31
CA ILE A 53 8.27 8.65 14.83
C ILE A 53 9.48 7.88 14.30
N ALA A 54 10.51 7.73 15.13
CA ALA A 54 11.74 7.01 14.79
C ALA A 54 11.68 5.56 15.30
N ALA A 55 10.93 4.70 14.60
CA ALA A 55 10.83 3.28 14.88
C ALA A 55 11.34 2.45 13.69
N GLY A 56 11.88 1.26 13.97
CA GLY A 56 12.31 0.34 12.89
C GLY A 56 11.13 -0.11 12.03
N GLN A 57 9.96 -0.34 12.63
CA GLN A 57 8.70 -0.65 11.94
C GLN A 57 7.53 0.02 12.66
N VAL A 58 6.57 0.53 11.90
CA VAL A 58 5.33 1.15 12.39
C VAL A 58 4.14 0.38 11.82
N GLY A 59 3.41 -0.33 12.70
CA GLY A 59 2.16 -1.00 12.34
C GLY A 59 0.94 -0.13 12.68
N ILE A 60 0.07 0.12 11.72
CA ILE A 60 -1.26 0.72 11.91
C ILE A 60 -2.31 -0.36 11.63
N GLY A 61 -3.03 -0.79 12.66
CA GLY A 61 -3.95 -1.93 12.56
C GLY A 61 -3.25 -3.30 12.55
N SER A 62 -1.92 -3.35 12.66
CA SER A 62 -1.11 -4.57 12.77
C SER A 62 -0.16 -4.52 13.95
N THR A 63 -0.01 -5.63 14.65
CA THR A 63 0.99 -5.83 15.72
C THR A 63 2.24 -6.56 15.22
N GLN A 64 2.20 -7.04 13.98
CA GLN A 64 3.29 -7.74 13.30
C GLN A 64 3.47 -7.09 11.92
N PRO A 65 3.99 -5.85 11.87
CA PRO A 65 4.31 -5.22 10.60
C PRO A 65 5.32 -6.09 9.84
N THR A 66 5.11 -6.20 8.53
CA THR A 66 6.05 -6.91 7.62
C THR A 66 6.95 -5.95 6.83
N ASP A 67 6.59 -4.68 6.83
CA ASP A 67 7.32 -3.57 6.22
C ASP A 67 7.57 -2.46 7.26
N ASN A 68 8.50 -1.54 6.96
CA ASN A 68 8.82 -0.42 7.85
C ASN A 68 7.59 0.45 8.20
N LEU A 69 6.63 0.56 7.30
CA LEU A 69 5.30 1.09 7.55
C LEU A 69 4.28 0.10 6.99
N ASP A 70 3.49 -0.51 7.86
CA ASP A 70 2.46 -1.48 7.50
C ASP A 70 1.10 -0.95 7.97
N VAL A 71 0.19 -0.73 7.04
CA VAL A 71 -1.16 -0.22 7.31
C VAL A 71 -2.16 -1.28 6.88
N VAL A 72 -2.74 -1.98 7.86
CA VAL A 72 -3.84 -2.92 7.64
C VAL A 72 -5.15 -2.15 7.78
N GLY A 73 -5.60 -1.57 6.67
CA GLY A 73 -6.82 -0.76 6.59
C GLY A 73 -6.67 0.42 5.63
N ASP A 74 -7.55 1.41 5.76
CA ASP A 74 -7.55 2.58 4.90
C ASP A 74 -6.52 3.62 5.36
N ALA A 75 -5.87 4.26 4.39
CA ALA A 75 -5.00 5.42 4.60
C ALA A 75 -5.54 6.65 3.86
N LYS A 76 -5.61 7.79 4.55
CA LYS A 76 -5.94 9.08 3.95
C LYS A 76 -4.69 9.95 3.86
N PHE A 77 -4.34 10.35 2.65
CA PHE A 77 -3.26 11.30 2.41
C PHE A 77 -3.86 12.69 2.17
N GLY A 78 -3.63 13.63 3.09
CA GLY A 78 -3.97 15.04 2.89
C GLY A 78 -2.91 15.81 2.09
N GLY A 79 -1.71 15.23 1.96
CA GLY A 79 -0.58 15.78 1.22
C GLY A 79 -0.26 14.97 -0.04
N LYS A 80 0.95 15.21 -0.56
CA LYS A 80 1.47 14.56 -1.77
C LYS A 80 1.97 13.15 -1.43
N ILE A 81 1.72 12.19 -2.31
CA ILE A 81 2.47 10.91 -2.32
C ILE A 81 3.74 11.17 -3.13
N LYS A 82 4.89 10.77 -2.58
CA LYS A 82 6.19 10.89 -3.25
C LYS A 82 6.63 9.53 -3.77
N ASP A 83 7.20 9.53 -4.97
CA ASP A 83 7.79 8.35 -5.58
C ASP A 83 9.20 8.05 -5.02
N ASN A 84 9.87 7.04 -5.58
CA ASN A 84 11.22 6.66 -5.15
C ASN A 84 12.29 7.75 -5.36
N ALA A 85 12.07 8.68 -6.30
CA ALA A 85 12.94 9.84 -6.53
C ALA A 85 12.57 11.04 -5.64
N GLY A 86 11.53 10.92 -4.81
CA GLY A 86 11.01 11.99 -3.96
C GLY A 86 10.08 12.97 -4.69
N GLY A 87 9.73 12.70 -5.95
CA GLY A 87 8.85 13.49 -6.78
C GLY A 87 7.37 13.27 -6.44
N ALA A 88 6.59 14.35 -6.46
CA ALA A 88 5.17 14.32 -6.14
C ALA A 88 4.24 14.13 -7.36
N GLY A 89 4.83 13.95 -8.54
CA GLY A 89 4.12 13.94 -9.80
C GLY A 89 3.55 15.30 -10.19
N THR A 90 2.96 15.34 -11.38
CA THR A 90 2.20 16.46 -11.94
C THR A 90 0.80 16.01 -12.34
N ASP A 91 -0.05 16.96 -12.68
CA ASP A 91 -1.42 16.70 -13.12
C ASP A 91 -1.47 15.66 -14.28
N GLY A 92 -2.40 14.71 -14.18
CA GLY A 92 -2.58 13.67 -15.19
C GLY A 92 -1.56 12.51 -15.13
N GLN A 93 -0.69 12.48 -14.12
CA GLN A 93 0.17 11.33 -13.87
C GLN A 93 -0.47 10.34 -12.89
N VAL A 94 -0.05 9.07 -12.99
CA VAL A 94 -0.39 8.03 -12.02
C VAL A 94 0.88 7.34 -11.52
N ILE A 95 0.81 6.80 -10.30
CA ILE A 95 1.89 5.97 -9.78
C ILE A 95 1.79 4.58 -10.39
N ILE A 96 2.91 4.10 -10.91
CA ILE A 96 3.06 2.73 -11.38
C ILE A 96 4.21 2.04 -10.64
N SER A 97 4.14 0.71 -10.56
CA SER A 97 5.32 -0.09 -10.22
C SER A 97 6.25 -0.13 -11.42
N THR A 98 7.55 0.04 -11.18
CA THR A 98 8.59 -0.09 -12.22
C THR A 98 9.36 -1.42 -12.10
N GLY A 99 8.86 -2.36 -11.31
CA GLY A 99 9.49 -3.64 -11.05
C GLY A 99 10.31 -3.69 -9.76
N SER A 100 10.98 -4.81 -9.53
CA SER A 100 11.80 -5.04 -8.34
C SER A 100 13.08 -4.20 -8.40
N GLY A 101 13.18 -3.17 -7.56
CA GLY A 101 14.44 -2.44 -7.31
C GLY A 101 14.42 -0.94 -7.59
N THR A 102 13.44 -0.44 -8.35
CA THR A 102 13.30 1.00 -8.67
C THR A 102 12.12 1.66 -7.95
N GLY A 103 11.30 0.87 -7.26
CA GLY A 103 10.16 1.34 -6.48
C GLY A 103 8.99 1.82 -7.34
N ALA A 104 8.12 2.61 -6.72
CA ALA A 104 7.05 3.33 -7.38
C ALA A 104 7.63 4.53 -8.16
N SER A 105 7.09 4.81 -9.34
CA SER A 105 7.40 6.01 -10.15
C SER A 105 6.13 6.62 -10.70
N TRP A 106 6.13 7.95 -10.85
CA TRP A 106 5.10 8.61 -11.65
C TRP A 106 5.29 8.35 -13.14
N SER A 107 4.19 8.13 -13.85
CA SER A 107 4.14 8.00 -15.30
C SER A 107 2.99 8.85 -15.82
N THR A 108 3.16 9.45 -17.00
CA THR A 108 2.04 10.13 -17.67
C THR A 108 0.98 9.10 -18.03
N GLN A 109 -0.29 9.42 -17.81
CA GLN A 109 -1.40 8.50 -18.13
C GLN A 109 -1.39 8.05 -19.60
N ALA A 110 -0.94 8.91 -20.51
CA ALA A 110 -0.82 8.62 -21.94
C ALA A 110 0.30 7.61 -22.29
N GLU A 111 1.27 7.40 -21.39
CA GLU A 111 2.42 6.50 -21.60
C GLU A 111 2.18 5.08 -21.07
N ILE A 112 1.02 4.85 -20.43
CA ILE A 112 0.68 3.54 -19.89
C ILE A 112 0.21 2.62 -21.01
N TYR A 113 1.12 1.78 -21.48
CA TYR A 113 0.79 0.61 -22.29
C TYR A 113 0.20 -0.47 -21.39
N THR A 114 -1.06 -0.81 -21.62
CA THR A 114 -1.67 -1.99 -20.98
C THR A 114 -1.48 -3.20 -21.90
N LEU A 115 -1.29 -4.38 -21.30
CA LEU A 115 -1.32 -5.61 -22.09
C LEU A 115 -2.73 -5.75 -22.69
N ALA A 116 -2.78 -5.93 -24.00
CA ALA A 116 -3.99 -6.37 -24.69
C ALA A 116 -4.48 -7.67 -24.04
N SER A 117 -5.77 -7.72 -23.68
CA SER A 117 -6.39 -8.96 -23.19
C SER A 117 -6.73 -9.82 -24.40
N ASP A 118 -6.73 -11.15 -24.21
CA ASP A 118 -7.05 -12.19 -25.21
C ASP A 118 -5.86 -12.61 -26.11
N ALA A 119 -6.12 -13.50 -27.07
CA ALA A 119 -5.13 -14.06 -27.99
C ALA A 119 -4.40 -12.96 -28.78
N ASN A 120 -3.12 -13.24 -29.07
CA ASN A 120 -2.33 -12.43 -30.00
C ASN A 120 -3.12 -12.21 -31.29
N ASN A 121 -2.95 -11.03 -31.91
CA ASN A 121 -3.58 -10.63 -33.16
C ASN A 121 -5.06 -10.25 -33.08
N SER A 122 -5.74 -10.45 -31.95
CA SER A 122 -7.11 -9.96 -31.76
C SER A 122 -7.15 -8.43 -31.73
N ILE A 123 -8.07 -7.84 -32.50
CA ILE A 123 -8.31 -6.40 -32.46
C ILE A 123 -8.99 -6.04 -31.15
N GLN A 124 -8.44 -5.05 -30.45
CA GLN A 124 -8.93 -4.66 -29.14
C GLN A 124 -10.08 -3.64 -29.23
N PHE A 125 -11.10 -3.83 -28.41
CA PHE A 125 -12.29 -2.98 -28.34
C PHE A 125 -12.91 -3.05 -26.93
N LYS A 126 -13.92 -2.22 -26.64
CA LYS A 126 -14.66 -2.30 -25.38
C LYS A 126 -15.67 -3.45 -25.44
N LYS A 127 -15.38 -4.57 -24.76
CA LYS A 127 -16.27 -5.75 -24.76
C LYS A 127 -17.52 -5.47 -23.92
N ALA A 128 -18.70 -5.74 -24.48
CA ALA A 128 -19.97 -5.42 -23.82
C ALA A 128 -20.21 -6.23 -22.52
N SER A 129 -19.65 -7.44 -22.43
CA SER A 129 -19.89 -8.37 -21.31
C SER A 129 -19.31 -7.88 -19.98
N ASN A 130 -18.23 -7.10 -20.01
CA ASN A 130 -17.55 -6.62 -18.80
C ASN A 130 -17.14 -5.14 -18.88
N GLY A 131 -17.36 -4.47 -20.01
CA GLY A 131 -17.03 -3.06 -20.23
C GLY A 131 -15.53 -2.76 -20.30
N LYS A 132 -14.66 -3.78 -20.37
CA LYS A 132 -13.20 -3.63 -20.40
C LYS A 132 -12.66 -3.63 -21.83
N PHE A 133 -11.44 -3.11 -22.00
CA PHE A 133 -10.69 -3.21 -23.24
C PHE A 133 -10.18 -4.65 -23.41
N GLN A 134 -10.64 -5.35 -24.45
CA GLN A 134 -10.28 -6.74 -24.73
C GLN A 134 -10.29 -7.05 -26.23
N GLY A 135 -9.66 -8.16 -26.61
CA GLY A 135 -9.66 -8.67 -27.96
C GLY A 135 -11.03 -9.13 -28.45
N ALA A 136 -11.28 -8.96 -29.75
CA ALA A 136 -12.42 -9.50 -30.44
C ALA A 136 -12.20 -10.97 -30.80
N ASP A 137 -13.15 -11.81 -30.41
CA ASP A 137 -13.10 -13.26 -30.61
C ASP A 137 -12.87 -13.63 -32.09
N ASN A 138 -13.55 -12.91 -32.99
CA ASN A 138 -13.56 -13.21 -34.43
C ASN A 138 -13.11 -12.02 -35.30
N PHE A 139 -12.45 -11.00 -34.74
CA PHE A 139 -11.89 -9.90 -35.52
C PHE A 139 -10.40 -9.75 -35.21
N VAL A 140 -9.57 -10.20 -36.16
CA VAL A 140 -8.13 -10.31 -36.00
C VAL A 140 -7.38 -9.54 -37.07
N TYR A 141 -6.16 -9.13 -36.75
CA TYR A 141 -5.16 -8.67 -37.69
C TYR A 141 -3.93 -9.56 -37.61
N ASP A 142 -3.62 -10.30 -38.67
CA ASP A 142 -2.37 -11.05 -38.78
C ASP A 142 -1.22 -10.08 -39.12
N PRO A 143 -0.32 -9.80 -38.17
CA PRO A 143 0.78 -8.87 -38.38
C PRO A 143 1.88 -9.43 -39.29
N THR A 144 1.92 -10.74 -39.50
CA THR A 144 2.92 -11.42 -40.33
C THR A 144 2.59 -11.22 -41.80
N ASN A 145 1.37 -11.58 -42.20
CA ASN A 145 0.92 -11.48 -43.59
C ASN A 145 0.18 -10.17 -43.91
N LYS A 146 -0.01 -9.29 -42.92
CA LYS A 146 -0.70 -7.99 -43.03
C LYS A 146 -2.17 -8.13 -43.47
N ARG A 147 -2.89 -9.09 -42.88
CA ARG A 147 -4.27 -9.45 -43.27
C ARG A 147 -5.27 -9.18 -42.17
N VAL A 148 -6.50 -8.86 -42.55
CA VAL A 148 -7.64 -8.69 -41.63
C VAL A 148 -8.63 -9.84 -41.80
N GLY A 149 -9.03 -10.45 -40.69
CA GLY A 149 -10.06 -11.49 -40.65
C GLY A 149 -11.26 -11.08 -39.81
N ILE A 150 -12.47 -11.23 -40.35
CA ILE A 150 -13.75 -11.14 -39.63
C ILE A 150 -14.45 -12.49 -39.77
N GLY A 151 -14.70 -13.20 -38.68
CA GLY A 151 -15.20 -14.59 -38.71
C GLY A 151 -14.12 -15.64 -39.00
N SER A 152 -12.92 -15.24 -39.43
CA SER A 152 -11.75 -16.10 -39.60
C SER A 152 -10.58 -15.59 -38.77
N THR A 153 -10.01 -16.45 -37.91
CA THR A 153 -8.82 -16.12 -37.09
C THR A 153 -7.50 -16.37 -37.83
N LEU A 154 -7.55 -16.96 -39.03
CA LEU A 154 -6.41 -17.25 -39.90
C LEU A 154 -6.72 -16.77 -41.33
N PRO A 155 -6.73 -15.45 -41.58
CA PRO A 155 -7.11 -14.91 -42.88
C PRO A 155 -6.14 -15.32 -44.00
N GLU A 156 -6.68 -15.80 -45.12
CA GLU A 156 -5.95 -16.20 -46.33
C GLU A 156 -5.84 -15.07 -47.37
N TYR A 157 -6.72 -14.07 -47.28
CA TYR A 157 -6.78 -12.90 -48.15
C TYR A 157 -6.49 -11.62 -47.37
N LEU A 158 -6.20 -10.52 -48.09
CA LEU A 158 -5.95 -9.21 -47.48
C LEU A 158 -7.09 -8.80 -46.52
N LEU A 159 -8.32 -9.01 -46.95
CA LEU A 159 -9.53 -8.94 -46.13
C LEU A 159 -10.31 -10.23 -46.34
N GLN A 160 -10.51 -11.00 -45.27
CA GLN A 160 -11.38 -12.17 -45.28
C GLN A 160 -12.57 -11.95 -44.34
N VAL A 161 -13.77 -12.22 -44.86
CA VAL A 161 -15.02 -12.30 -44.09
C VAL A 161 -15.57 -13.70 -44.28
N ALA A 162 -15.81 -14.43 -43.18
CA ALA A 162 -16.30 -15.81 -43.18
C ALA A 162 -17.64 -15.93 -42.43
#